data_AF-A0A3A9WI36-F1
#
_entry.id   AF-A0A3A9WI36-F1
#
_cell.length_a   1.000
_cell.length_b   1.000
_cell.length_c   1.000
_cell.angle_alpha   90.00
_cell.angle_beta   90.00
_cell.angle_gamma   90.00
#
_symmetry.space_group_name_H-M   'P 1'
#
loop_
_entity.id
_entity.type
_entity.pdbx_description
1 polymer ?
#
loop_
_entity_poly.entity_id
_entity_poly.type
_entity_poly.pdbx_seq_one_letter_code
_entity_poly.pdbx_strand_id
1 'polypeptide(L)'
;MSEQTGTRIRDFILTRFPGVELDDRVDIFTLGFVNSLFAMELVMFLEKEFDLRIPNEEMSLDNFRTVEGMSALVARVRAGASAGAGPA
;
A
#
# COMPACT_ATOMS: atom_id res chain seq x y z
N MET A 1 -14.18 -6.62 -0.81
CA MET A 1 -13.22 -5.97 0.10
C MET A 1 -12.03 -5.38 -0.64
N SER A 2 -11.42 -6.05 -1.62
CA SER A 2 -10.22 -5.54 -2.31
C SER A 2 -10.43 -4.26 -3.14
N GLU A 3 -11.63 -4.03 -3.68
CA GLU A 3 -11.92 -2.85 -4.51
C GLU A 3 -11.87 -1.52 -3.72
N GLN A 4 -12.17 -1.56 -2.43
CA GLN A 4 -12.12 -0.38 -1.56
C GLN A 4 -10.67 0.02 -1.23
N THR A 5 -9.80 -0.97 -0.99
CA THR A 5 -8.39 -0.72 -0.68
C THR A 5 -7.66 -0.05 -1.84
N GLY A 6 -7.79 -0.60 -3.05
CA GLY A 6 -7.15 -0.01 -4.24
C GLY A 6 -7.64 1.40 -4.52
N THR A 7 -8.94 1.66 -4.34
CA THR A 7 -9.51 3.00 -4.50
C THR A 7 -8.88 4.02 -3.53
N ARG A 8 -8.70 3.67 -2.26
CA ARG A 8 -8.09 4.57 -1.26
C ARG A 8 -6.64 4.88 -1.53
N ILE A 9 -5.89 3.87 -1.95
CA ILE A 9 -4.49 4.03 -2.36
C ILE A 9 -4.39 4.98 -3.54
N ARG A 10 -5.24 4.77 -4.57
CA ARG A 10 -5.25 5.61 -5.76
C ARG A 10 -5.60 7.05 -5.42
N ASP A 11 -6.61 7.27 -4.59
CA ASP A 11 -7.01 8.60 -4.12
C ASP A 11 -5.88 9.34 -3.39
N PHE A 12 -5.16 8.64 -2.50
CA PHE A 12 -3.98 9.19 -1.83
C PHE A 12 -2.89 9.60 -2.83
N ILE A 13 -2.58 8.75 -3.82
CA ILE A 13 -1.56 9.07 -4.82
C ILE A 13 -2.02 10.23 -5.71
N LEU A 14 -3.27 10.24 -6.18
CA LEU A 14 -3.84 11.32 -7.01
C LEU A 14 -3.90 12.65 -6.26
N THR A 15 -4.11 12.62 -4.94
CA THR A 15 -4.06 13.81 -4.08
C THR A 15 -2.65 14.43 -4.07
N ARG A 16 -1.61 13.61 -4.15
CA ARG A 16 -0.21 14.05 -4.14
C ARG A 16 0.30 14.37 -5.55
N PHE A 17 -0.19 13.67 -6.56
CA PHE A 17 0.18 13.79 -7.96
C PHE A 17 -1.07 13.94 -8.83
N PRO A 18 -1.72 15.12 -8.83
CA PRO A 18 -2.89 15.35 -9.66
C PRO A 18 -2.50 15.28 -11.15
N GLY A 19 -3.25 14.50 -11.93
CA GLY A 19 -3.05 14.39 -13.39
C GLY A 19 -2.16 13.24 -13.85
N VAL A 20 -1.75 12.34 -12.96
CA VAL A 20 -1.09 11.07 -13.35
C VAL A 20 -2.15 9.99 -13.65
N GLU A 21 -1.96 9.24 -14.73
CA GLU A 21 -2.75 8.03 -14.98
C GLU A 21 -2.19 6.87 -14.16
N LEU A 22 -2.92 6.49 -13.11
CA LEU A 22 -2.60 5.35 -12.25
C LEU A 22 -3.50 4.18 -12.58
N ASP A 23 -2.89 3.14 -13.16
CA ASP A 23 -3.52 1.82 -13.30
C ASP A 23 -3.10 0.90 -12.15
N ASP A 24 -3.91 -0.10 -11.87
CA ASP A 24 -3.65 -1.05 -10.79
C ASP A 24 -2.36 -1.84 -10.97
N ARG A 25 -1.90 -1.99 -12.22
CA ARG A 25 -0.69 -2.73 -12.60
C ARG A 25 0.52 -1.85 -12.93
N VAL A 26 0.37 -0.53 -12.85
CA VAL A 26 1.45 0.40 -13.19
C VAL A 26 2.42 0.53 -12.01
N ASP A 27 3.70 0.41 -12.32
CA ASP A 27 4.79 0.65 -11.39
C ASP A 27 4.98 2.14 -11.11
N ILE A 28 4.44 2.63 -10.00
CA ILE A 28 4.45 4.05 -9.62
C ILE A 28 5.87 4.61 -9.41
N PHE A 29 6.83 3.75 -9.06
CA PHE A 29 8.24 4.12 -8.91
C PHE A 29 8.91 4.38 -10.26
N THR A 30 8.46 3.70 -11.33
CA THR A 30 9.01 3.91 -12.68
C THR A 30 8.50 5.19 -13.33
N LEU A 31 7.38 5.74 -12.82
CA LEU A 31 6.84 7.01 -13.27
C LEU A 31 7.72 8.20 -12.87
N GLY A 32 8.71 8.01 -11.98
CA GLY A 32 9.66 9.06 -11.59
C GLY A 32 9.13 10.10 -10.60
N PHE A 33 7.82 10.05 -10.28
CA PHE A 33 7.20 10.91 -9.28
C PHE A 33 7.37 10.38 -7.84
N VAL A 34 7.59 9.07 -7.70
CA VAL A 34 7.68 8.38 -6.40
C VAL A 34 9.15 8.14 -6.03
N ASN A 35 9.52 8.52 -4.80
CA ASN A 35 10.86 8.34 -4.24
C ASN A 35 10.79 7.64 -2.87
N SER A 36 11.94 7.27 -2.28
CA SER A 36 12.03 6.57 -0.99
C SER A 36 11.27 7.26 0.15
N LEU A 37 11.19 8.60 0.13
CA LEU A 37 10.39 9.35 1.11
C LEU A 37 8.89 9.11 0.93
N PHE A 38 8.41 9.11 -0.31
CA PHE A 38 7.00 8.82 -0.60
C PHE A 38 6.64 7.38 -0.24
N ALA A 39 7.56 6.44 -0.43
CA ALA A 39 7.36 5.06 0.01
C ALA A 39 7.08 4.96 1.51
N MET A 40 7.83 5.72 2.34
CA MET A 40 7.59 5.78 3.79
C MET A 40 6.24 6.42 4.14
N GLU A 41 5.87 7.50 3.44
CA GLU A 41 4.55 8.13 3.61
C GLU A 41 3.41 7.18 3.24
N LEU A 42 3.57 6.42 2.16
CA LEU A 42 2.63 5.42 1.70
C LEU A 42 2.46 4.30 2.73
N VAL A 43 3.56 3.79 3.31
CA VAL A 43 3.51 2.82 4.41
C VAL A 43 2.71 3.38 5.58
N MET A 44 3.04 4.59 6.05
CA MET A 44 2.32 5.23 7.15
C MET A 44 0.83 5.46 6.84
N PHE A 45 0.51 5.81 5.60
CA PHE A 45 -0.88 5.95 5.14
C PHE A 45 -1.61 4.61 5.20
N LEU A 46 -1.03 3.53 4.67
CA LEU A 46 -1.65 2.21 4.71
C LEU A 46 -1.86 1.71 6.14
N GLU A 47 -0.87 1.89 7.02
CA GLU A 47 -0.99 1.50 8.42
C GLU A 47 -2.11 2.27 9.14
N LYS A 48 -2.22 3.58 8.91
CA LYS A 48 -3.24 4.43 9.53
C LYS A 48 -4.64 4.25 8.94
N GLU A 49 -4.77 4.19 7.62
CA GLU A 49 -6.07 4.12 6.92
C GLU A 49 -6.74 2.76 7.13
N PHE A 50 -5.95 1.68 7.23
CA PHE A 50 -6.46 0.33 7.38
C PHE A 50 -6.30 -0.26 8.78
N ASP A 51 -5.82 0.55 9.75
CA ASP A 51 -5.54 0.15 11.14
C ASP A 51 -4.76 -1.18 11.19
N LEU A 52 -3.64 -1.22 10.47
CA LEU A 52 -2.78 -2.40 10.36
C LEU A 52 -1.32 -2.05 10.59
N ARG A 53 -0.50 -3.05 10.86
CA ARG A 53 0.94 -2.89 11.00
C ARG A 53 1.65 -3.69 9.92
N ILE A 54 2.43 -3.01 9.08
CA ILE A 54 3.19 -3.67 8.02
C ILE A 54 4.51 -4.15 8.63
N PRO A 55 4.78 -5.46 8.68
CA PRO A 55 6.06 -5.95 9.20
C PRO A 55 7.20 -5.64 8.21
N ASN A 56 8.42 -5.49 8.73
CA ASN A 56 9.60 -5.13 7.90
C ASN A 56 9.85 -6.11 6.75
N GLU A 57 9.51 -7.40 6.92
CA GLU A 57 9.64 -8.43 5.88
C GLU A 57 8.78 -8.10 4.65
N GLU A 58 7.62 -7.46 4.88
CA GLU A 58 6.67 -7.09 3.86
C GLU A 58 6.94 -5.69 3.30
N MET A 59 7.83 -4.90 3.93
CA MET A 59 8.34 -3.60 3.47
C MET A 59 9.28 -3.70 2.26
N SER A 60 8.95 -4.57 1.30
CA SER A 60 9.69 -4.76 0.05
C SER A 60 9.09 -3.88 -1.04
N LEU A 61 9.94 -3.18 -1.82
CA LEU A 61 9.52 -2.32 -2.94
C LEU A 61 8.55 -3.02 -3.90
N ASP A 62 8.69 -4.34 -4.11
CA ASP A 62 7.79 -5.12 -4.95
C ASP A 62 6.32 -5.03 -4.51
N ASN A 63 6.06 -4.91 -3.21
CA ASN A 63 4.72 -4.80 -2.65
C ASN A 63 4.13 -3.40 -2.77
N PHE A 64 4.96 -2.37 -2.94
CA PHE A 64 4.53 -0.96 -3.04
C PHE A 64 4.61 -0.40 -4.45
N ARG A 65 5.11 -1.17 -5.41
CA ARG A 65 5.30 -0.69 -6.78
C ARG A 65 3.98 -0.48 -7.51
N THR A 66 2.97 -1.30 -7.24
CA THR A 66 1.66 -1.24 -7.90
C THR A 66 0.52 -1.17 -6.88
N VAL A 67 -0.62 -0.59 -7.27
CA VAL A 67 -1.82 -0.54 -6.41
C VAL A 67 -2.36 -1.95 -6.15
N GLU A 68 -2.25 -2.86 -7.12
CA GLU A 68 -2.60 -4.27 -6.95
C GLU A 68 -1.73 -4.93 -5.87
N GLY A 69 -0.42 -4.70 -5.90
CA GLY A 69 0.54 -5.22 -4.91
C GLY A 69 0.26 -4.71 -3.50
N MET A 70 -0.02 -3.42 -3.36
CA MET A 70 -0.38 -2.82 -2.06
C MET A 70 -1.74 -3.34 -1.56
N SER A 71 -2.71 -3.51 -2.45
CA SER A 71 -4.02 -4.05 -2.08
C SER A 71 -3.91 -5.50 -1.61
N ALA A 72 -3.08 -6.29 -2.29
CA ALA A 72 -2.76 -7.65 -1.87
C ALA A 72 -2.00 -7.66 -0.52
N LEU A 73 -1.05 -6.73 -0.30
CA LEU A 73 -0.34 -6.54 0.97
C LEU A 73 -1.31 -6.25 2.13
N VAL A 74 -2.25 -5.33 1.95
CA VAL A 74 -3.24 -5.02 2.98
C VAL A 74 -4.10 -6.24 3.27
N ALA A 75 -4.56 -6.96 2.23
CA ALA A 75 -5.38 -8.15 2.39
C ALA A 75 -4.66 -9.27 3.15
N ARG A 76 -3.39 -9.54 2.80
CA ARG A 76 -2.59 -10.59 3.45
C ARG A 76 -2.20 -10.23 4.89
N VAL A 77 -1.87 -8.96 5.17
CA VAL A 77 -1.59 -8.50 6.54
C VAL A 77 -2.86 -8.60 7.40
N ARG A 78 -4.03 -8.20 6.88
CA ARG A 78 -5.31 -8.36 7.61
C ARG A 78 -5.67 -9.82 7.85
N ALA A 79 -5.43 -10.70 6.87
CA ALA A 79 -5.69 -12.13 7.02
C ALA A 79 -4.70 -12.81 8.00
N GLY A 80 -3.41 -12.44 7.94
CA GLY A 80 -2.36 -12.95 8.84
C GLY A 80 -2.48 -12.42 10.27
N ALA A 81 -2.98 -11.20 10.47
CA ALA A 81 -3.24 -10.64 11.79
C ALA A 81 -4.28 -11.44 12.59
N SER A 82 -5.24 -12.11 11.93
CA SER A 82 -6.16 -13.04 12.58
C SER A 82 -5.53 -14.40 12.93
N ALA A 83 -4.32 -14.70 12.46
CA ALA A 83 -3.60 -15.95 12.76
C ALA A 83 -2.47 -15.77 13.79
N GLY A 84 -2.15 -14.53 14.20
CA GLY A 84 -1.01 -14.19 15.06
C GLY A 84 -1.33 -13.71 16.47
N ALA A 85 -2.61 -13.65 16.89
CA ALA A 85 -2.99 -13.32 18.27
C ALA A 85 -2.79 -14.55 19.20
N GLY A 86 -1.53 -14.95 19.41
CA GLY A 86 -1.14 -15.79 20.54
C GLY A 86 -1.09 -14.94 21.82
N PRO A 87 -1.68 -15.40 22.94
CA PRO A 87 -1.78 -14.63 24.16
C PRO A 87 -0.40 -14.49 24.82
N ALA A 88 -0.06 -13.30 25.29
CA ALA A 88 0.94 -13.08 26.33
C ALA A 88 0.22 -12.54 27.57
#